data_AF-A0A7S2UH49-F1
#
_entry.id   AF-A0A7S2UH49-F1
#
_cell.length_a   1.000
_cell.length_b   1.000
_cell.length_c   1.000
_cell.angle_alpha   90.00
_cell.angle_beta   90.00
_cell.angle_gamma   90.00
#
_symmetry.space_group_name_H-M   'P 1'
#
loop_
_entity.id
_entity.type
_entity.pdbx_description
1 polymer ?
#
loop_
_entity_poly.entity_id
_entity_poly.type
_entity_poly.pdbx_seq_one_letter_code
_entity_poly.pdbx_strand_id
1 'polypeptide(L)'
;DHFGEVNPAETMYGYEGYVKWNIYRHLSIDNPSMMYLYESTSWPLLDLDVGAYICLAYVCGDKKIPSRDEMKRKNHEIRLAAMDIPDFRYGEDRNYGDCEWPTDKNHWYNDKTSAGYKLYLKESCEYGVRIIAGDMAEGNYPVSFGSFEKLNSTGEAFGNLEVKDSLGRYELKEDSADSSWRTFRDCNPEGYKSIFTGIPSIAFDGPWMELDDEGKIPKAIV
;
A
#
# COMPACT_ATOMS: atom_id res chain seq x y z
N ASP A 1 9.96 -20.47 3.37
CA ASP A 1 9.39 -20.42 4.73
C ASP A 1 10.08 -19.38 5.56
N HIS A 2 9.34 -18.32 5.90
CA HIS A 2 9.87 -17.15 6.60
C HIS A 2 10.16 -17.43 8.09
N PHE A 3 9.50 -18.40 8.73
CA PHE A 3 9.64 -18.67 10.17
C PHE A 3 9.46 -20.15 10.62
N GLY A 4 9.46 -21.12 9.71
CA GLY A 4 9.06 -22.50 10.05
C GLY A 4 7.58 -22.59 10.47
N GLU A 5 7.17 -23.70 11.08
CA GLU A 5 5.78 -23.88 11.55
C GLU A 5 5.54 -23.11 12.87
N VAL A 6 4.69 -22.09 12.81
CA VAL A 6 4.24 -21.32 13.98
C VAL A 6 2.77 -21.62 14.26
N ASN A 7 2.48 -22.10 15.47
CA ASN A 7 1.11 -22.28 15.94
C ASN A 7 0.43 -20.91 16.10
N PRO A 8 -0.67 -20.62 15.38
CA PRO A 8 -1.36 -19.34 15.48
C PRO A 8 -1.86 -19.06 16.90
N ALA A 9 -1.91 -17.79 17.30
CA ALA A 9 -2.56 -17.37 18.53
C ALA A 9 -4.07 -17.70 18.52
N GLU A 10 -4.62 -18.01 19.70
CA GLU A 10 -6.07 -18.28 19.86
C GLU A 10 -6.95 -17.05 19.57
N THR A 11 -6.35 -15.85 19.62
CA THR A 11 -7.02 -14.57 19.34
C THR A 11 -6.11 -13.71 18.47
N MET A 12 -6.71 -13.03 17.48
CA MET A 12 -6.01 -12.03 16.67
C MET A 12 -5.92 -10.71 17.44
N TYR A 13 -4.74 -10.09 17.42
CA TYR A 13 -4.52 -8.77 18.02
C TYR A 13 -4.94 -7.66 17.05
N GLY A 14 -5.46 -6.58 17.62
CA GLY A 14 -6.16 -5.48 16.95
C GLY A 14 -5.31 -4.58 16.04
N TYR A 15 -4.50 -5.15 15.15
CA TYR A 15 -4.07 -4.40 13.99
C TYR A 15 -5.31 -4.17 13.11
N GLU A 16 -5.77 -2.93 13.05
CA GLU A 16 -6.86 -2.54 12.16
C GLU A 16 -6.25 -2.01 10.87
N GLY A 17 -5.53 -2.85 10.12
CA GLY A 17 -4.93 -2.46 8.84
C GLY A 17 -6.02 -2.11 7.82
N TYR A 18 -6.48 -3.13 7.10
CA TYR A 18 -7.51 -2.99 6.06
C TYR A 18 -8.93 -3.32 6.56
N VAL A 19 -9.05 -4.10 7.64
CA VAL A 19 -10.35 -4.49 8.24
C VAL A 19 -10.49 -3.77 9.59
N LYS A 20 -11.35 -2.77 9.65
CA LYS A 20 -11.62 -2.00 10.87
C LYS A 20 -12.71 -2.65 11.72
N TRP A 21 -12.66 -2.45 13.03
CA TRP A 21 -13.67 -3.01 13.93
C TRP A 21 -15.07 -2.47 13.59
N ASN A 22 -16.03 -3.39 13.43
CA ASN A 22 -17.44 -3.09 13.17
C ASN A 22 -17.72 -2.23 11.92
N ILE A 23 -16.79 -2.21 10.95
CA ILE A 23 -16.91 -1.48 9.70
C ILE A 23 -16.63 -2.43 8.52
N TYR A 24 -17.48 -2.39 7.49
CA TYR A 24 -17.27 -3.07 6.21
C TYR A 24 -17.21 -2.03 5.11
N ARG A 25 -16.04 -1.85 4.47
CA ARG A 25 -15.85 -0.97 3.30
C ARG A 25 -16.60 0.36 3.45
N HIS A 26 -16.28 1.09 4.52
CA HIS A 26 -16.88 2.36 4.93
C HIS A 26 -18.27 2.32 5.58
N LEU A 27 -18.98 1.19 5.61
CA LEU A 27 -20.28 1.06 6.29
C LEU A 27 -20.12 0.62 7.75
N SER A 28 -20.83 1.24 8.68
CA SER A 28 -21.04 0.63 9.99
C SER A 28 -21.87 -0.65 9.85
N ILE A 29 -21.36 -1.77 10.35
CA ILE A 29 -22.06 -3.07 10.30
C ILE A 29 -23.34 -3.04 11.15
N ASP A 30 -23.33 -2.27 12.24
CA ASP A 30 -24.49 -2.16 13.13
C ASP A 30 -25.53 -1.15 12.65
N ASN A 31 -25.10 -0.08 11.98
CA ASN A 31 -25.96 0.94 11.41
C ASN A 31 -25.49 1.35 10.00
N PRO A 32 -25.89 0.65 8.93
CA PRO A 32 -25.39 0.92 7.58
C PRO A 32 -25.77 2.30 6.99
N SER A 33 -26.61 3.08 7.67
CA SER A 33 -26.84 4.50 7.33
C SER A 33 -25.69 5.41 7.79
N MET A 34 -24.79 4.90 8.63
CA MET A 34 -23.58 5.58 9.10
C MET A 34 -22.38 5.07 8.29
N MET A 35 -21.74 6.00 7.57
CA MET A 35 -20.58 5.74 6.72
C MET A 35 -19.34 6.47 7.24
N TYR A 36 -18.15 5.93 6.99
CA TYR A 36 -16.86 6.44 7.47
C TYR A 36 -15.84 6.48 6.33
N LEU A 37 -15.18 7.62 6.15
CA LEU A 37 -13.97 7.71 5.35
C LEU A 37 -12.76 7.65 6.28
N TYR A 38 -11.79 6.81 5.95
CA TYR A 38 -10.56 6.63 6.71
C TYR A 38 -9.47 6.12 5.79
N GLU A 39 -8.24 6.33 6.21
CA GLU A 39 -7.04 5.88 5.50
C GLU A 39 -6.66 4.48 5.99
N SER A 40 -6.42 3.57 5.06
CA SER A 40 -6.06 2.16 5.31
C SER A 40 -4.81 1.73 4.56
N THR A 41 -4.38 2.50 3.57
CA THR A 41 -3.27 2.21 2.67
C THR A 41 -2.19 3.30 2.73
N SER A 42 -1.05 3.07 2.09
CA SER A 42 0.00 4.07 1.87
C SER A 42 -0.44 5.23 0.95
N TRP A 43 -1.63 5.16 0.34
CA TRP A 43 -2.10 6.08 -0.69
C TRP A 43 -3.35 6.84 -0.22
N PRO A 44 -3.25 7.70 0.80
CA PRO A 44 -4.41 8.26 1.50
C PRO A 44 -5.37 8.98 0.55
N LEU A 45 -4.86 9.72 -0.44
CA LEU A 45 -5.72 10.42 -1.41
C LEU A 45 -6.50 9.45 -2.32
N LEU A 46 -5.86 8.38 -2.79
CA LEU A 46 -6.52 7.38 -3.62
C LEU A 46 -7.54 6.58 -2.80
N ASP A 47 -7.18 6.21 -1.58
CA ASP A 47 -8.02 5.45 -0.65
C ASP A 47 -9.30 6.21 -0.29
N LEU A 48 -9.16 7.50 0.05
CA LEU A 48 -10.29 8.38 0.34
C LEU A 48 -11.19 8.59 -0.89
N ASP A 49 -10.62 8.74 -2.08
CA ASP A 49 -11.39 8.93 -3.31
C ASP A 49 -12.18 7.67 -3.68
N VAL A 50 -11.54 6.49 -3.66
CA VAL A 50 -12.21 5.20 -3.89
C VAL A 50 -13.28 4.94 -2.83
N GLY A 51 -12.98 5.19 -1.55
CA GLY A 51 -13.92 5.05 -0.46
C GLY A 51 -15.14 5.98 -0.59
N ALA A 52 -14.94 7.21 -1.06
CA ALA A 52 -16.02 8.15 -1.34
C ALA A 52 -16.92 7.63 -2.48
N TYR A 53 -16.35 7.05 -3.54
CA TYR A 53 -17.11 6.42 -4.62
C TYR A 53 -17.98 5.24 -4.13
N ILE A 54 -17.45 4.40 -3.25
CA ILE A 54 -18.23 3.30 -2.64
C ILE A 54 -19.40 3.85 -1.83
N CYS A 55 -19.15 4.86 -1.00
CA CYS A 55 -20.20 5.49 -0.20
C CYS A 55 -21.29 6.08 -1.10
N LEU A 56 -20.89 6.78 -2.17
CA LEU A 56 -21.81 7.36 -3.14
C LEU A 56 -22.66 6.27 -3.82
N ALA A 57 -22.07 5.15 -4.22
CA ALA A 57 -22.79 4.04 -4.83
C ALA A 57 -23.88 3.47 -3.90
N TYR A 58 -23.62 3.38 -2.59
CA TYR A 58 -24.64 2.99 -1.61
C TYR A 58 -25.73 4.06 -1.43
N VAL A 59 -25.34 5.34 -1.33
CA VAL A 59 -26.28 6.46 -1.14
C VAL A 59 -27.22 6.62 -2.33
N CYS A 60 -26.70 6.50 -3.55
CA CYS A 60 -27.48 6.60 -4.78
C CYS A 60 -28.35 5.36 -5.05
N GLY A 61 -28.12 4.25 -4.33
CA GLY A 61 -28.81 2.99 -4.56
C GLY A 61 -28.29 2.22 -5.79
N ASP A 62 -27.21 2.68 -6.40
CA ASP A 62 -26.49 1.95 -7.47
C ASP A 62 -25.94 0.62 -6.95
N LYS A 63 -25.69 0.57 -5.63
CA LYS A 63 -25.28 -0.63 -4.93
C LYS A 63 -26.17 -0.91 -3.73
N LYS A 64 -26.58 -2.17 -3.59
CA LYS A 64 -27.31 -2.63 -2.42
C LYS A 64 -26.35 -2.82 -1.23
N ILE A 65 -26.73 -2.26 -0.09
CA ILE A 65 -26.04 -2.51 1.19
C ILE A 65 -26.13 -4.02 1.52
N PRO A 66 -24.98 -4.69 1.75
CA PRO A 66 -24.96 -6.11 2.13
C PRO A 66 -25.63 -6.37 3.47
N SER A 67 -26.01 -7.63 3.73
CA SER A 67 -26.53 -8.00 5.05
C SER A 67 -25.42 -7.94 6.11
N ARG A 68 -25.80 -7.81 7.38
CA ARG A 68 -24.86 -7.83 8.52
C ARG A 68 -23.95 -9.07 8.50
N ASP A 69 -24.53 -10.23 8.22
CA ASP A 69 -23.78 -11.49 8.18
C ASP A 69 -22.83 -11.55 6.97
N GLU A 70 -23.27 -11.01 5.82
CA GLU A 70 -22.41 -10.91 4.63
C GLU A 70 -21.21 -9.99 4.87
N MET A 71 -21.43 -8.83 5.48
CA MET A 71 -20.36 -7.88 5.84
C MET A 71 -19.32 -8.52 6.77
N LYS A 72 -19.78 -9.21 7.83
CA LYS A 72 -18.91 -9.91 8.78
C LYS A 72 -18.13 -11.04 8.11
N ARG A 73 -18.80 -11.85 7.28
CA ARG A 73 -18.16 -12.95 6.54
C ARG A 73 -17.07 -12.43 5.60
N LYS A 74 -17.36 -11.39 4.81
CA LYS A 74 -16.37 -10.79 3.87
C LYS A 74 -15.18 -10.17 4.61
N ASN A 75 -15.41 -9.46 5.72
CA ASN A 75 -14.32 -8.96 6.56
C ASN A 75 -13.44 -10.10 7.09
N HIS A 76 -14.05 -11.21 7.51
CA HIS A 76 -13.33 -12.39 7.95
C HIS A 76 -12.47 -13.00 6.83
N GLU A 77 -13.01 -13.11 5.61
CA GLU A 77 -12.28 -13.61 4.44
C GLU A 77 -11.07 -12.74 4.07
N ILE A 78 -11.23 -11.42 4.09
CA ILE A 78 -10.12 -10.48 3.86
C ILE A 78 -9.03 -10.67 4.93
N ARG A 79 -9.43 -10.77 6.20
CA ARG A 79 -8.49 -10.95 7.31
C ARG A 79 -7.73 -12.28 7.20
N LEU A 80 -8.42 -13.37 6.84
CA LEU A 80 -7.78 -14.66 6.59
C LEU A 80 -6.75 -14.57 5.47
N ALA A 81 -7.09 -13.89 4.36
CA ALA A 81 -6.14 -13.70 3.27
C ALA A 81 -4.93 -12.82 3.66
N ALA A 82 -5.09 -11.90 4.62
CA ALA A 82 -3.97 -11.12 5.16
C ALA A 82 -3.01 -12.01 5.97
N MET A 83 -3.50 -13.05 6.63
CA MET A 83 -2.67 -13.99 7.42
C MET A 83 -1.69 -14.80 6.55
N ASP A 84 -1.96 -14.91 5.25
CA ASP A 84 -1.02 -15.56 4.31
C ASP A 84 0.16 -14.65 3.94
N ILE A 85 0.10 -13.36 4.28
CA ILE A 85 1.16 -12.38 4.03
C ILE A 85 1.98 -12.18 5.32
N PRO A 86 3.30 -12.49 5.31
CA PRO A 86 4.14 -12.40 6.50
C PRO A 86 4.08 -11.06 7.25
N ASP A 87 4.07 -9.94 6.52
CA ASP A 87 4.05 -8.58 7.09
C ASP A 87 2.77 -8.30 7.89
N PHE A 88 1.61 -8.69 7.35
CA PHE A 88 0.32 -8.50 8.05
C PHE A 88 0.13 -9.54 9.16
N ARG A 89 0.54 -10.79 8.94
CA ARG A 89 0.51 -11.82 9.98
C ARG A 89 1.33 -11.42 11.21
N TYR A 90 2.46 -10.75 11.01
CA TYR A 90 3.28 -10.21 12.10
C TYR A 90 2.49 -9.27 13.04
N GLY A 91 1.63 -8.42 12.49
CA GLY A 91 0.80 -7.50 13.27
C GLY A 91 -0.44 -8.15 13.91
N GLU A 92 -0.98 -9.21 13.31
CA GLU A 92 -2.27 -9.79 13.68
C GLU A 92 -2.15 -11.04 14.57
N ASP A 93 -1.12 -11.88 14.38
CA ASP A 93 -0.88 -13.12 15.14
C ASP A 93 0.29 -12.92 16.10
N ARG A 94 -0.02 -12.73 17.38
CA ARG A 94 0.99 -12.53 18.42
C ARG A 94 2.00 -13.67 18.47
N ASN A 95 1.59 -14.93 18.29
CA ASN A 95 2.55 -16.04 18.34
C ASN A 95 3.54 -15.95 17.18
N TYR A 96 3.09 -15.47 16.01
CA TYR A 96 3.97 -15.17 14.88
C TYR A 96 4.85 -13.95 15.15
N GLY A 97 4.30 -12.90 15.76
CA GLY A 97 5.03 -11.69 16.14
C GLY A 97 6.10 -11.90 17.21
N ASP A 98 5.84 -12.81 18.15
CA ASP A 98 6.73 -13.17 19.26
C ASP A 98 7.81 -14.18 18.84
N CYS A 99 7.68 -14.81 17.65
CA CYS A 99 8.79 -15.56 17.08
C CYS A 99 9.99 -14.61 16.92
N GLU A 100 11.17 -15.03 17.35
CA GLU A 100 12.38 -14.22 17.18
C GLU A 100 12.54 -13.89 15.69
N TRP A 101 12.24 -12.63 15.32
CA TRP A 101 12.66 -12.09 14.04
C TRP A 101 14.13 -12.40 13.89
N PRO A 102 14.58 -12.86 12.71
CA PRO A 102 15.94 -13.32 12.54
C PRO A 102 16.93 -12.28 13.08
N THR A 103 17.43 -12.58 14.29
CA THR A 103 18.39 -11.77 15.04
C THR A 103 19.78 -11.89 14.42
N ASP A 104 19.94 -12.85 13.49
CA ASP A 104 21.08 -12.91 12.60
C ASP A 104 21.12 -11.65 11.73
N LYS A 105 22.14 -10.83 11.97
CA LYS A 105 22.44 -9.63 11.19
C LYS A 105 22.61 -9.94 9.69
N ASN A 106 22.93 -11.19 9.33
CA ASN A 106 23.09 -11.61 7.94
C ASN A 106 21.79 -12.09 7.28
N HIS A 107 20.67 -12.11 7.99
CA HIS A 107 19.40 -12.48 7.38
C HIS A 107 18.99 -11.49 6.29
N TRP A 108 18.46 -11.99 5.17
CA TRP A 108 18.11 -11.18 4.00
C TRP A 108 17.17 -10.01 4.33
N TYR A 109 16.32 -10.14 5.36
CA TYR A 109 15.41 -9.07 5.79
C TYR A 109 16.15 -7.79 6.27
N ASN A 110 17.37 -7.98 6.80
CA ASN A 110 18.23 -6.89 7.25
C ASN A 110 18.99 -6.22 6.10
N ASP A 111 19.08 -6.88 4.93
CA ASP A 111 19.61 -6.32 3.69
C ASP A 111 18.47 -5.89 2.77
N LYS A 112 18.19 -4.58 2.75
CA LYS A 112 17.13 -3.96 1.94
C LYS A 112 17.36 -4.08 0.43
N THR A 113 18.58 -4.46 0.01
CA THR A 113 18.91 -4.69 -1.39
C THR A 113 18.74 -6.16 -1.81
N SER A 114 18.59 -7.07 -0.85
CA SER A 114 18.48 -8.51 -1.10
C SER A 114 17.21 -8.87 -1.87
N ALA A 115 17.29 -9.93 -2.68
CA ALA A 115 16.14 -10.45 -3.43
C ALA A 115 14.99 -10.91 -2.50
N GLY A 116 15.34 -11.48 -1.34
CA GLY A 116 14.35 -11.90 -0.34
C GLY A 116 13.55 -10.72 0.21
N TYR A 117 14.22 -9.60 0.53
CA TYR A 117 13.54 -8.41 1.05
C TYR A 117 12.64 -7.77 0.00
N LYS A 118 13.13 -7.70 -1.25
CA LYS A 118 12.34 -7.20 -2.38
C LYS A 118 11.07 -8.02 -2.61
N LEU A 119 11.15 -9.35 -2.51
CA LEU A 119 9.99 -10.22 -2.64
C LEU A 119 8.99 -10.03 -1.49
N TYR A 120 9.47 -10.03 -0.25
CA TYR A 120 8.65 -9.78 0.95
C TYR A 120 7.85 -8.47 0.85
N LEU A 121 8.54 -7.40 0.45
CA LEU A 121 7.91 -6.09 0.28
C LEU A 121 6.88 -6.12 -0.85
N LYS A 122 7.24 -6.74 -1.99
CA LYS A 122 6.35 -6.86 -3.15
C LYS A 122 5.04 -7.55 -2.80
N GLU A 123 5.07 -8.65 -2.06
CA GLU A 123 3.86 -9.37 -1.63
C GLU A 123 2.95 -8.48 -0.77
N SER A 124 3.53 -7.70 0.14
CA SER A 124 2.81 -6.79 1.03
C SER A 124 2.18 -5.62 0.25
N CYS A 125 2.93 -5.01 -0.67
CA CYS A 125 2.44 -3.97 -1.57
C CYS A 125 1.33 -4.50 -2.47
N GLU A 126 1.52 -5.64 -3.13
CA GLU A 126 0.52 -6.26 -4.02
C GLU A 126 -0.79 -6.56 -3.30
N TYR A 127 -0.72 -7.04 -2.06
CA TYR A 127 -1.92 -7.25 -1.24
C TYR A 127 -2.65 -5.92 -0.97
N GLY A 128 -1.95 -4.85 -0.62
CA GLY A 128 -2.54 -3.51 -0.45
C GLY A 128 -3.23 -3.01 -1.72
N VAL A 129 -2.61 -3.20 -2.89
CA VAL A 129 -3.22 -2.86 -4.18
C VAL A 129 -4.46 -3.72 -4.46
N ARG A 130 -4.44 -5.01 -4.10
CA ARG A 130 -5.62 -5.89 -4.26
C ARG A 130 -6.80 -5.44 -3.41
N ILE A 131 -6.56 -4.95 -2.19
CA ILE A 131 -7.62 -4.37 -1.34
C ILE A 131 -8.29 -3.22 -2.09
N ILE A 132 -7.50 -2.24 -2.52
CA ILE A 132 -8.04 -1.05 -3.22
C ILE A 132 -8.68 -1.45 -4.55
N ALA A 133 -8.15 -2.44 -5.27
CA ALA A 133 -8.73 -2.94 -6.53
C ALA A 133 -10.11 -3.57 -6.29
N GLY A 134 -10.25 -4.34 -5.21
CA GLY A 134 -11.53 -4.86 -4.77
C GLY A 134 -12.52 -3.75 -4.44
N ASP A 135 -12.07 -2.68 -3.80
CA ASP A 135 -12.87 -1.50 -3.46
C ASP A 135 -13.29 -0.71 -4.71
N MET A 136 -12.37 -0.51 -5.66
CA MET A 136 -12.66 0.08 -6.97
C MET A 136 -13.74 -0.69 -7.72
N ALA A 137 -13.62 -2.02 -7.76
CA ALA A 137 -14.62 -2.89 -8.41
C ALA A 137 -15.99 -2.82 -7.69
N GLU A 138 -15.98 -2.78 -6.36
CA GLU A 138 -17.18 -2.71 -5.55
C GLU A 138 -17.93 -1.38 -5.76
N GLY A 139 -17.21 -0.26 -5.85
CA GLY A 139 -17.76 1.09 -6.03
C GLY A 139 -18.00 1.52 -7.48
N ASN A 140 -17.76 0.65 -8.48
CA ASN A 140 -17.73 1.02 -9.90
C ASN A 140 -16.82 2.23 -10.18
N TYR A 141 -15.64 2.26 -9.56
CA TYR A 141 -14.68 3.35 -9.74
C TYR A 141 -14.24 3.45 -11.22
N PRO A 142 -14.02 4.65 -11.78
CA PRO A 142 -13.71 4.82 -13.21
C PRO A 142 -12.41 4.15 -13.67
N VAL A 143 -11.50 3.86 -12.72
CA VAL A 143 -10.24 3.16 -12.96
C VAL A 143 -10.31 1.79 -12.31
N SER A 144 -9.69 0.79 -12.94
CA SER A 144 -9.61 -0.56 -12.37
C SER A 144 -8.17 -1.01 -12.26
N PHE A 145 -7.79 -1.47 -11.08
CA PHE A 145 -6.53 -2.16 -10.81
C PHE A 145 -6.68 -3.70 -10.86
N GLY A 146 -7.86 -4.20 -11.22
CA GLY A 146 -8.20 -5.62 -11.18
C GLY A 146 -9.27 -5.91 -10.14
N SER A 147 -9.10 -6.98 -9.39
CA SER A 147 -9.96 -7.38 -8.27
C SER A 147 -9.13 -7.71 -7.03
N PHE A 148 -9.82 -8.06 -5.94
CA PHE A 148 -9.16 -8.55 -4.73
C PHE A 148 -8.37 -9.84 -4.96
N GLU A 149 -8.81 -10.70 -5.88
CA GLU A 149 -8.17 -11.99 -6.17
C GLU A 149 -6.98 -11.82 -7.11
N LYS A 150 -7.08 -10.88 -8.06
CA LYS A 150 -6.08 -10.72 -9.11
C LYS A 150 -5.97 -9.29 -9.64
N LEU A 151 -4.76 -8.76 -9.65
CA LEU A 151 -4.44 -7.48 -10.28
C LEU A 151 -4.46 -7.59 -11.81
N ASN A 152 -4.79 -6.49 -12.47
CA ASN A 152 -4.55 -6.33 -13.90
C ASN A 152 -3.19 -5.62 -14.13
N SER A 153 -2.83 -5.34 -15.39
CA SER A 153 -1.56 -4.69 -15.74
C SER A 153 -1.38 -3.31 -15.09
N THR A 154 -2.47 -2.57 -14.87
CA THR A 154 -2.43 -1.24 -14.22
C THR A 154 -2.18 -1.39 -12.72
N GLY A 155 -2.86 -2.33 -12.05
CA GLY A 155 -2.62 -2.65 -10.65
C GLY A 155 -1.21 -3.18 -10.41
N GLU A 156 -0.71 -4.06 -11.27
CA GLU A 156 0.68 -4.54 -11.23
C GLU A 156 1.68 -3.39 -11.41
N ALA A 157 1.43 -2.48 -12.37
CA ALA A 157 2.28 -1.30 -12.56
C ALA A 157 2.28 -0.39 -11.32
N PHE A 158 1.11 -0.17 -10.71
CA PHE A 158 0.97 0.63 -9.49
C PHE A 158 1.69 -0.02 -8.29
N GLY A 159 1.53 -1.33 -8.08
CA GLY A 159 2.25 -2.06 -7.03
C GLY A 159 3.77 -2.02 -7.23
N ASN A 160 4.25 -2.10 -8.48
CA ASN A 160 5.68 -1.94 -8.77
C ASN A 160 6.19 -0.52 -8.48
N LEU A 161 5.37 0.52 -8.64
CA LEU A 161 5.73 1.89 -8.24
C LEU A 161 5.89 1.98 -6.72
N GLU A 162 4.99 1.36 -5.95
CA GLU A 162 5.09 1.35 -4.48
C GLU A 162 6.37 0.65 -3.99
N VAL A 163 6.69 -0.51 -4.58
CA VAL A 163 7.92 -1.24 -4.26
C VAL A 163 9.14 -0.35 -4.56
N LYS A 164 9.11 0.40 -5.67
CA LYS A 164 10.17 1.35 -6.01
C LYS A 164 10.23 2.53 -5.06
N ASP A 165 9.10 3.09 -4.64
CA ASP A 165 9.06 4.19 -3.66
C ASP A 165 9.72 3.78 -2.35
N SER A 166 9.34 2.62 -1.84
CA SER A 166 9.89 2.03 -0.62
C SER A 166 11.39 1.70 -0.72
N LEU A 167 11.88 1.32 -1.90
CA LEU A 167 13.27 0.86 -2.08
C LEU A 167 14.21 1.90 -2.69
N GLY A 168 13.69 2.91 -3.37
CA GLY A 168 14.44 3.75 -4.31
C GLY A 168 15.58 4.51 -3.66
N ARG A 169 15.45 4.84 -2.37
CA ARG A 169 16.52 5.45 -1.56
C ARG A 169 17.71 4.52 -1.32
N TYR A 170 17.48 3.21 -1.22
CA TYR A 170 18.54 2.22 -0.97
C TYR A 170 19.33 1.89 -2.24
N GLU A 171 18.84 2.31 -3.40
CA GLU A 171 19.53 2.15 -4.69
C GLU A 171 20.44 3.34 -5.03
N LEU A 172 20.40 4.40 -4.21
CA LEU A 172 21.26 5.56 -4.37
C LEU A 172 22.72 5.24 -3.98
N LYS A 173 23.66 5.57 -4.86
CA LYS A 173 25.09 5.39 -4.62
C LYS A 173 25.68 6.59 -3.89
N GLU A 174 26.45 6.35 -2.83
CA GLU A 174 27.10 7.39 -2.02
C GLU A 174 28.15 8.20 -2.79
N ASP A 175 28.76 7.62 -3.83
CA ASP A 175 29.86 8.20 -4.62
C ASP A 175 29.41 8.95 -5.88
N SER A 176 28.10 9.14 -6.06
CA SER A 176 27.54 9.83 -7.23
C SER A 176 27.74 11.35 -7.18
N ALA A 177 27.75 12.01 -8.35
CA ALA A 177 28.06 13.44 -8.50
C ALA A 177 27.08 14.37 -7.74
N ASP A 178 25.86 13.91 -7.53
CA ASP A 178 24.78 14.58 -6.82
C ASP A 178 24.73 14.24 -5.31
N SER A 179 25.61 13.36 -4.82
CA SER A 179 25.66 12.98 -3.40
C SER A 179 25.79 14.16 -2.43
N SER A 180 26.45 15.24 -2.86
CA SER A 180 26.71 16.44 -2.05
C SER A 180 25.49 17.26 -1.68
N TRP A 181 24.37 17.13 -2.41
CA TRP A 181 23.16 17.92 -2.19
C TRP A 181 21.88 17.07 -2.05
N ARG A 182 21.97 15.75 -2.20
CA ARG A 182 20.86 14.84 -1.92
C ARG A 182 20.39 14.94 -0.48
N THR A 183 19.10 14.72 -0.31
CA THR A 183 18.38 14.68 0.96
C THR A 183 17.80 13.30 1.20
N PHE A 184 17.22 13.09 2.39
CA PHE A 184 16.51 11.85 2.72
C PHE A 184 15.27 11.57 1.86
N ARG A 185 14.85 12.53 1.02
CA ARG A 185 13.68 12.45 0.14
C ARG A 185 14.03 12.10 -1.30
N ASP A 186 15.30 12.11 -1.66
CA ASP A 186 15.73 11.82 -3.02
C ASP A 186 15.71 10.31 -3.28
N CYS A 187 15.34 9.94 -4.51
CA CYS A 187 15.36 8.58 -5.01
C CYS A 187 15.78 8.60 -6.49
N ASN A 188 16.15 7.44 -7.05
CA ASN A 188 16.39 7.35 -8.49
C ASN A 188 15.04 7.45 -9.23
N PRO A 189 14.78 8.50 -10.03
CA PRO A 189 13.50 8.64 -10.74
C PRO A 189 13.33 7.60 -11.85
N GLU A 190 14.37 6.82 -12.16
CA GLU A 190 14.34 5.82 -13.23
C GLU A 190 13.24 4.76 -13.01
N GLY A 191 12.28 4.82 -13.91
CA GLY A 191 11.16 3.90 -13.97
C GLY A 191 10.09 4.13 -12.92
N TYR A 192 10.01 5.35 -12.37
CA TYR A 192 8.71 5.94 -12.06
C TYR A 192 8.09 6.42 -13.36
N LYS A 193 6.88 5.94 -13.65
CA LYS A 193 6.11 6.31 -14.84
C LYS A 193 4.66 6.49 -14.41
N SER A 194 4.00 7.49 -14.98
CA SER A 194 2.55 7.63 -14.78
C SER A 194 1.85 6.34 -15.23
N ILE A 195 1.02 5.74 -14.36
CA ILE A 195 0.20 4.58 -14.72
C ILE A 195 -0.83 4.88 -15.81
N PHE A 196 -1.20 6.15 -15.99
CA PHE A 196 -2.18 6.57 -17.01
C PHE A 196 -1.54 6.92 -18.37
N THR A 197 -0.47 7.71 -18.38
CA THR A 197 0.14 8.22 -19.63
C THR A 197 1.42 7.48 -20.03
N GLY A 198 2.02 6.69 -19.14
CA GLY A 198 3.32 6.07 -19.34
C GLY A 198 4.50 7.05 -19.35
N ILE A 199 4.24 8.36 -19.17
CA ILE A 199 5.27 9.40 -19.17
C ILE A 199 6.18 9.17 -17.95
N PRO A 200 7.51 9.11 -18.15
CA PRO A 200 8.46 8.92 -17.07
C PRO A 200 8.56 10.18 -16.19
N SER A 201 8.83 9.96 -14.91
CA SER A 201 9.28 11.04 -14.02
C SER A 201 10.65 11.55 -14.48
N ILE A 202 10.87 12.84 -14.32
CA ILE A 202 12.16 13.49 -14.56
C ILE A 202 12.74 13.94 -13.22
N ALA A 203 14.06 13.88 -13.09
CA ALA A 203 14.74 14.53 -11.96
C ALA A 203 14.51 16.03 -12.03
N PHE A 204 14.47 16.69 -10.88
CA PHE A 204 14.57 18.14 -10.84
C PHE A 204 15.97 18.60 -11.25
N ASP A 205 16.06 19.82 -11.77
CA ASP A 205 17.33 20.45 -12.16
C ASP A 205 18.21 20.82 -10.94
N GLY A 206 17.69 20.67 -9.72
CA GLY A 206 18.37 20.97 -8.47
C GLY A 206 17.60 20.53 -7.22
N PRO A 207 18.08 20.93 -6.02
CA PRO A 207 17.40 20.64 -4.76
C PRO A 207 15.99 21.22 -4.75
N TRP A 208 14.99 20.43 -4.31
CA TRP A 208 13.58 20.86 -4.27
C TRP A 208 13.36 22.25 -3.63
N MET A 209 14.09 22.55 -2.55
CA MET A 209 13.97 23.82 -1.82
C MET A 209 14.54 25.03 -2.58
N GLU A 210 15.27 24.80 -3.66
CA GLU A 210 15.88 25.82 -4.51
C GLU A 210 15.14 25.99 -5.84
N LEU A 211 14.06 25.25 -6.08
CA LEU A 211 13.26 25.37 -7.30
C LEU A 211 12.25 26.52 -7.19
N ASP A 212 12.04 27.23 -8.30
CA ASP A 212 10.91 28.14 -8.47
C ASP A 212 9.61 27.40 -8.81
N ASP A 213 8.53 28.17 -8.98
CA ASP A 213 7.21 27.64 -9.36
C ASP A 213 7.21 26.95 -10.75
N GLU A 214 8.25 27.14 -11.57
CA GLU A 214 8.45 26.45 -12.85
C GLU A 214 9.33 25.19 -12.71
N GLY A 215 9.80 24.87 -11.50
CA GLY A 215 10.66 23.71 -11.25
C GLY A 215 12.12 23.93 -11.68
N LYS A 216 12.57 25.18 -11.82
CA LYS A 216 13.95 25.53 -12.21
C LYS A 216 14.69 26.15 -11.05
N ILE A 217 16.02 26.00 -11.01
CA ILE A 217 16.84 26.81 -10.10
C ILE A 217 16.82 28.26 -10.61
N PRO A 218 16.36 29.25 -9.81
CA PRO A 218 16.39 30.65 -10.19
C PRO A 218 17.81 31.04 -10.61
N LYS A 219 17.95 31.67 -11.77
CA LYS A 219 19.24 32.26 -12.14
C LYS A 219 19.59 33.29 -11.08
N ALA A 220 20.74 33.12 -10.43
CA ALA A 220 21.26 34.10 -9.50
C ALA A 220 21.21 35.48 -10.16
N ILE A 221 20.57 36.44 -9.50
CA ILE A 221 20.62 37.84 -9.92
C ILE A 221 22.06 38.29 -9.67
N VAL A 222 22.87 38.33 -10.72
CA VAL A 222 24.24 38.86 -10.71
C VAL A 222 24.20 40.38 -10.73
#